data_AF-A0A348WTK1-F1
#
_entry.id   AF-A0A348WTK1-F1
#
_cell.length_a   1.000
_cell.length_b   1.000
_cell.length_c   1.000
_cell.angle_alpha   90.00
_cell.angle_beta   90.00
_cell.angle_gamma   90.00
#
_symmetry.space_group_name_H-M   'P 1'
#
loop_
_entity.id
_entity.type
_entity.pdbx_description
1 polymer ?
#
loop_
_entity_poly.entity_id
_entity_poly.type
_entity_poly.pdbx_seq_one_letter_code
_entity_poly.pdbx_strand_id
1 'polypeptide(L)'
;MLNNNIFFQLLENVPADELGKNWELFQIIAIFLGIIPWIILIVYLVFFRRYRIRYFVDNQLVHVCYYKKKAIILDYSYQNLNKWYIDEDCTIVFEDEVMPNKNIKLFTKNNL
;
A
#
# COMPACT_ATOMS: atom_id res chain seq x y z
N MET A 1 51.61 -3.15 -26.25
CA MET A 1 50.27 -3.61 -26.66
C MET A 1 49.94 -4.82 -25.81
N LEU A 2 49.10 -4.67 -24.78
CA LEU A 2 48.75 -5.76 -23.89
C LEU A 2 47.81 -6.71 -24.64
N ASN A 3 48.17 -8.00 -24.66
CA ASN A 3 47.55 -9.02 -25.47
C ASN A 3 46.09 -9.27 -25.06
N ASN A 4 45.13 -8.69 -25.79
CA ASN A 4 43.69 -8.92 -25.61
C ASN A 4 43.28 -10.41 -25.77
N ASN A 5 44.17 -11.28 -26.23
CA ASN A 5 43.88 -12.70 -26.44
C ASN A 5 43.86 -13.55 -25.17
N ILE A 6 44.45 -13.09 -24.06
CA ILE A 6 44.50 -13.88 -22.81
C ILE A 6 43.10 -14.03 -22.22
N PHE A 7 42.27 -12.98 -22.29
CA PHE A 7 40.89 -13.01 -21.79
C PHE A 7 40.02 -13.99 -22.58
N PHE A 8 40.17 -14.03 -23.91
CA PHE A 8 39.43 -14.96 -24.77
C PHE A 8 39.93 -16.41 -24.61
N GLN A 9 41.25 -16.62 -24.45
CA GLN A 9 41.80 -17.96 -24.18
C GLN A 9 41.37 -18.52 -22.82
N LEU A 10 41.18 -17.66 -21.81
CA LEU A 10 40.65 -18.08 -20.50
C LEU A 10 39.17 -18.48 -20.59
N LEU A 11 38.37 -17.78 -21.39
CA LEU A 11 36.96 -18.11 -21.64
C LEU A 11 36.79 -19.40 -22.45
N GLU A 12 37.69 -19.66 -23.41
CA GLU A 12 37.63 -20.85 -24.29
C GLU A 12 38.02 -22.16 -23.56
N ASN A 13 38.79 -22.06 -22.47
CA ASN A 13 39.22 -23.21 -21.67
C ASN A 13 38.31 -23.54 -20.48
N VAL A 14 37.22 -22.77 -20.25
CA VAL A 14 36.21 -23.15 -19.26
C VAL A 14 35.30 -24.20 -19.91
N PRO A 15 35.20 -25.40 -19.35
CA PRO A 15 34.43 -26.46 -19.98
C PRO A 15 32.94 -26.07 -19.96
N ALA A 16 32.27 -26.24 -21.11
CA ALA A 16 30.94 -25.69 -21.37
C ALA A 16 29.84 -26.23 -20.42
N ASP A 17 30.10 -27.39 -19.82
CA ASP A 17 29.28 -28.03 -18.78
C ASP A 17 29.31 -27.27 -17.44
N GLU A 18 30.46 -26.72 -17.03
CA GLU A 18 30.57 -25.84 -15.86
C GLU A 18 29.96 -24.46 -16.12
N LEU A 19 30.12 -23.93 -17.34
CA LEU A 19 29.56 -22.63 -17.72
C LEU A 19 28.02 -22.65 -17.75
N GLY A 20 27.42 -23.71 -18.32
CA GLY A 20 25.96 -23.88 -18.37
C GLY A 20 25.33 -24.04 -16.98
N LYS A 21 25.96 -24.83 -16.12
CA LYS A 21 25.49 -25.04 -14.73
C LYS A 21 25.57 -23.78 -13.87
N ASN A 22 26.62 -22.97 -14.06
CA ASN A 22 26.76 -21.68 -13.36
C ASN A 22 25.77 -20.62 -13.88
N TRP A 23 25.42 -20.67 -15.17
CA TRP A 23 24.41 -19.79 -15.76
C TRP A 23 22.99 -20.10 -15.25
N GLU A 24 22.63 -21.38 -15.14
CA GLU A 24 21.36 -21.80 -14.53
C GLU A 24 21.26 -21.37 -13.06
N LEU A 25 22.35 -21.53 -12.29
CA LEU A 25 22.40 -21.12 -10.89
C LEU A 25 22.25 -19.60 -10.73
N PHE A 26 22.89 -18.82 -11.60
CA PHE A 26 22.75 -17.36 -11.63
C PHE A 26 21.31 -16.92 -11.95
N GLN A 27 20.65 -17.55 -12.93
CA GLN A 27 19.25 -17.25 -13.26
C GLN A 27 18.30 -17.51 -12.09
N ILE A 28 18.48 -18.63 -11.38
CA ILE A 28 17.68 -18.96 -10.19
C ILE A 28 17.85 -17.88 -9.12
N ILE A 29 19.08 -17.48 -8.82
CA ILE A 29 19.38 -16.43 -7.83
C ILE A 29 18.77 -15.08 -8.25
N ALA A 30 18.87 -14.72 -9.53
CA ALA A 30 18.31 -13.48 -10.07
C ALA A 30 16.78 -13.44 -9.97
N ILE A 31 16.10 -14.57 -10.18
CA ILE A 31 14.64 -14.69 -10.01
C ILE A 31 14.24 -14.46 -8.55
N PHE A 32 14.94 -15.08 -7.59
CA PHE A 32 14.65 -14.87 -6.16
C PHE A 32 14.90 -13.42 -5.74
N LEU A 33 16.03 -12.83 -6.15
CA LEU A 33 16.33 -11.41 -5.90
C LEU A 33 15.32 -10.47 -6.55
N GLY A 34 14.76 -10.86 -7.70
CA GLY A 34 13.70 -10.11 -8.36
C GLY A 34 12.37 -10.20 -7.60
N ILE A 35 11.95 -11.40 -7.19
CA ILE A 35 10.61 -11.66 -6.64
C ILE A 35 10.48 -11.23 -5.17
N ILE A 36 11.50 -11.45 -4.34
CA ILE A 36 11.45 -11.18 -2.89
C ILE A 36 11.09 -9.71 -2.59
N PRO A 37 11.69 -8.69 -3.23
CA PRO A 37 11.31 -7.30 -3.05
C PRO A 37 9.84 -7.02 -3.38
N TRP A 38 9.30 -7.63 -4.43
CA TRP A 38 7.88 -7.47 -4.79
C TRP A 38 6.94 -8.08 -3.76
N ILE A 39 7.27 -9.25 -3.21
CA ILE A 39 6.50 -9.86 -2.12
C ILE A 39 6.50 -8.94 -0.90
N ILE A 40 7.66 -8.41 -0.50
CA ILE A 40 7.78 -7.46 0.61
C ILE A 40 6.93 -6.21 0.34
N LEU A 41 6.97 -5.68 -0.87
CA LEU A 41 6.18 -4.52 -1.29
C LEU A 41 4.67 -4.80 -1.22
N ILE A 42 4.22 -5.96 -1.72
CA ILE A 42 2.81 -6.37 -1.66
C ILE A 42 2.34 -6.51 -0.22
N VAL A 43 3.13 -7.19 0.63
CA VAL A 43 2.82 -7.34 2.06
C VAL A 43 2.75 -5.96 2.72
N TYR A 44 3.69 -5.08 2.42
CA TYR A 44 3.69 -3.71 2.93
C TYR A 44 2.41 -2.96 2.53
N LEU A 45 2.04 -2.99 1.25
CA LEU A 45 0.83 -2.32 0.75
C LEU A 45 -0.46 -2.87 1.37
N VAL A 46 -0.53 -4.17 1.66
CA VAL A 46 -1.71 -4.80 2.27
C VAL A 46 -1.78 -4.53 3.78
N PHE A 47 -0.68 -4.69 4.52
CA PHE A 47 -0.66 -4.54 5.98
C PHE A 47 -0.66 -3.08 6.43
N PHE A 48 0.05 -2.20 5.73
CA PHE A 48 0.12 -0.78 6.08
C PHE A 48 -0.99 0.05 5.43
N ARG A 49 -1.98 -0.60 4.80
CA ARG A 49 -3.14 0.09 4.22
C ARG A 49 -3.90 0.84 5.32
N ARG A 50 -3.88 2.17 5.22
CA ARG A 50 -4.69 3.06 6.05
C ARG A 50 -5.96 3.41 5.30
N TYR A 51 -7.07 3.44 6.02
CA TYR A 51 -8.36 3.89 5.49
C TYR A 51 -8.62 5.31 5.94
N ARG A 52 -9.27 6.10 5.09
CA ARG A 52 -9.61 7.50 5.39
C ARG A 52 -11.09 7.67 5.67
N ILE A 53 -11.40 8.48 6.67
CA ILE A 53 -12.72 9.05 6.89
C ILE A 53 -12.62 10.54 6.55
N ARG A 54 -13.50 11.02 5.68
CA ARG A 54 -13.62 12.44 5.32
C ARG A 54 -14.91 12.99 5.89
N TYR A 55 -14.82 14.08 6.63
CA TYR A 55 -15.94 14.75 7.28
C TYR A 55 -16.33 16.00 6.49
N PHE A 56 -17.60 16.09 6.13
CA PHE A 56 -18.18 17.17 5.36
C PHE A 56 -19.26 17.88 6.17
N VAL A 57 -19.23 19.20 6.20
CA VAL A 57 -20.28 20.05 6.78
C VAL A 57 -20.82 20.92 5.66
N ASP A 58 -22.13 20.88 5.42
CA ASP A 58 -22.79 21.61 4.31
C ASP A 58 -22.10 21.37 2.96
N ASN A 59 -21.72 20.11 2.73
CA ASN A 59 -20.98 19.62 1.57
C ASN A 59 -19.54 20.20 1.38
N GLN A 60 -19.01 20.91 2.37
CA GLN A 60 -17.63 21.37 2.41
C GLN A 60 -16.78 20.41 3.24
N LEU A 61 -15.59 20.05 2.73
CA LEU A 61 -14.67 19.19 3.47
C LEU A 61 -14.07 19.97 4.65
N VAL A 62 -14.32 19.47 5.86
CA VAL A 62 -13.85 20.12 7.10
C VAL A 62 -12.69 19.36 7.71
N HIS A 63 -12.74 18.01 7.71
CA HIS A 63 -11.72 17.21 8.39
C HIS A 63 -11.46 15.86 7.70
N VAL A 64 -10.25 15.33 7.90
CA VAL A 64 -9.84 14.03 7.36
C VAL A 64 -9.06 13.26 8.42
N CYS A 65 -9.54 12.07 8.76
CA CYS A 65 -8.88 11.16 9.69
C CYS A 65 -8.38 9.90 8.97
N TYR A 66 -7.28 9.33 9.47
CA TYR A 66 -6.68 8.11 8.94
C TYR A 66 -6.64 7.03 10.02
N TYR A 67 -7.29 5.91 9.74
CA TYR A 67 -7.39 4.78 10.65
C TYR A 67 -6.71 3.54 10.05
N LYS A 68 -6.14 2.71 10.93
CA LYS A 68 -5.70 1.36 10.56
C LYS A 68 -6.92 0.45 10.41
N LYS A 69 -6.74 -0.68 9.72
CA LYS A 69 -7.75 -1.73 9.61
C LYS A 69 -8.24 -2.14 11.01
N LYS A 70 -9.56 -2.21 11.20
CA LYS A 70 -10.20 -2.59 12.49
C LYS A 70 -9.81 -1.71 13.68
N ALA A 71 -9.30 -0.50 13.45
CA ALA A 71 -9.09 0.45 14.54
C ALA A 71 -10.43 1.02 15.02
N ILE A 72 -10.52 1.31 16.32
CA ILE A 72 -11.67 2.00 16.91
C ILE A 72 -11.74 3.41 16.31
N ILE A 73 -12.93 3.81 15.85
CA ILE A 73 -13.20 5.15 15.37
C ILE A 73 -13.36 6.05 16.60
N LEU A 74 -12.61 7.13 16.64
CA LEU A 74 -12.73 8.12 17.70
C LEU A 74 -13.87 9.07 17.34
N ASP A 75 -14.75 9.35 18.29
CA ASP A 75 -15.81 10.32 18.11
C ASP A 75 -15.24 11.69 17.74
N TYR A 76 -15.68 12.22 16.61
CA TYR A 76 -15.31 13.54 16.14
C TYR A 76 -16.50 14.49 16.29
N SER A 77 -16.28 15.63 16.96
CA SER A 77 -17.28 16.69 17.12
C SER A 77 -16.78 17.95 16.43
N TYR A 78 -17.66 18.60 15.66
CA TYR A 78 -17.40 19.87 14.99
C TYR A 78 -18.42 20.91 15.43
N GLN A 79 -17.98 21.96 16.14
CA GLN A 79 -18.87 23.05 16.59
C GLN A 79 -20.17 22.56 17.29
N ASN A 80 -20.04 21.58 18.20
CA ASN A 80 -21.14 20.88 18.89
C ASN A 80 -22.01 19.96 18.01
N LEU A 81 -21.70 19.81 16.72
CA LEU A 81 -22.27 18.76 15.87
C LEU A 81 -21.49 17.46 16.07
N ASN A 82 -22.17 16.46 16.62
CA ASN A 82 -21.65 15.15 16.97
C ASN A 82 -22.37 14.01 16.23
N LYS A 83 -23.34 14.34 15.36
CA LYS A 83 -24.03 13.37 14.50
C LYS A 83 -23.49 13.45 13.07
N TRP A 84 -23.10 12.29 12.56
CA TRP A 84 -22.54 12.10 11.23
C TRP A 84 -23.38 11.10 10.45
N TYR A 85 -23.53 11.35 9.16
CA TYR A 85 -24.35 10.59 8.25
C TYR A 85 -23.54 10.07 7.06
N ILE A 86 -23.97 8.95 6.49
CA ILE A 86 -23.27 8.31 5.36
C ILE A 86 -23.63 9.00 4.03
N ASP A 87 -24.77 9.67 3.99
CA ASP A 87 -25.36 10.33 2.84
C ASP A 87 -25.41 11.85 2.98
N GLU A 88 -25.41 12.54 1.85
CA GLU A 88 -25.49 14.01 1.77
C GLU A 88 -26.84 14.56 2.25
N ASP A 89 -27.90 13.75 2.18
CA ASP A 89 -29.24 14.12 2.66
C ASP A 89 -29.39 14.01 4.19
N CYS A 90 -28.37 13.46 4.87
CA CYS A 90 -28.35 13.23 6.32
C CYS A 90 -29.51 12.34 6.82
N THR A 91 -29.78 11.24 6.10
CA THR A 91 -30.85 10.29 6.41
C THR A 91 -30.35 9.06 7.17
N ILE A 92 -29.12 8.60 6.92
CA ILE A 92 -28.55 7.38 7.50
C ILE A 92 -27.42 7.76 8.44
N VAL A 93 -27.64 7.59 9.74
CA VAL A 93 -26.63 7.84 10.77
C VAL A 93 -25.50 6.81 10.66
N PHE A 94 -24.27 7.27 10.85
CA PHE A 94 -23.11 6.41 10.96
C PHE A 94 -22.93 5.93 12.40
N GLU A 95 -23.10 4.62 12.61
CA GLU A 95 -23.03 3.98 13.95
C GLU A 95 -21.85 2.99 14.08
N ASP A 96 -21.02 2.83 13.05
CA ASP A 96 -19.89 1.90 13.13
C ASP A 96 -18.86 2.42 14.16
N GLU A 97 -18.56 1.60 15.17
CA GLU A 97 -17.52 1.90 16.17
C GLU A 97 -16.11 1.57 15.68
N VAL A 98 -16.01 0.73 14.64
CA VAL A 98 -14.75 0.18 14.13
C VAL A 98 -14.59 0.49 12.66
N MET A 99 -13.38 0.90 12.26
CA MET A 99 -13.09 1.28 10.89
C MET A 99 -13.36 0.13 9.90
N PRO A 100 -14.35 0.27 9.00
CA PRO A 100 -14.61 -0.71 7.97
C PRO A 100 -13.47 -0.76 6.95
N ASN A 101 -13.41 -1.84 6.17
CA ASN A 101 -12.36 -2.07 5.14
C ASN A 101 -12.56 -1.21 3.88
N LYS A 102 -13.04 0.02 4.03
CA LYS A 102 -13.28 0.97 2.94
C LYS A 102 -13.05 2.39 3.41
N ASN A 103 -12.77 3.28 2.47
CA ASN A 103 -12.76 4.70 2.75
C ASN A 103 -14.20 5.20 2.92
N ILE A 104 -14.42 6.11 3.86
CA ILE A 104 -15.75 6.61 4.21
C ILE A 104 -15.79 8.11 3.96
N LYS A 105 -16.96 8.59 3.55
CA LYS A 105 -17.35 9.99 3.63
C LYS A 105 -18.47 10.10 4.63
N LEU A 106 -18.36 11.05 5.53
CA LEU A 106 -19.36 11.37 6.54
C LEU A 106 -19.80 12.80 6.34
N PHE A 107 -21.10 13.03 6.46
CA PHE A 107 -21.75 14.31 6.22
C PHE A 107 -22.50 14.76 7.45
N THR A 108 -22.61 16.06 7.62
CA THR A 108 -23.52 16.69 8.57
C THR A 108 -23.92 18.05 7.99
N LYS A 109 -25.01 18.60 8.51
CA LYS A 109 -25.51 19.93 8.11
C LYS A 109 -25.52 20.83 9.32
N ASN A 110 -25.08 22.07 9.13
CA ASN A 110 -25.13 23.06 10.18
C ASN A 110 -26.53 23.66 10.20
N ASN A 111 -27.41 23.14 11.06
CA ASN A 111 -28.77 23.67 11.23
C ASN A 111 -28.79 24.94 12.12
N LEU A 112 -27.77 25.81 12.02
CA LEU A 112 -27.74 27.10 12.70
C LEU A 112 -28.80 28.04 12.13
#